data_AF-E5CG81-F1
#
_entry.id   AF-E5CG81-F1
#
_cell.length_a   1.000
_cell.length_b   1.000
_cell.length_c   1.000
_cell.angle_alpha   90.00
_cell.angle_beta   90.00
_cell.angle_gamma   90.00
#
_symmetry.space_group_name_H-M   'P 1'
#
loop_
_entity.id
_entity.type
_entity.pdbx_description
1 polymer ?
#
loop_
_entity_poly.entity_id
_entity_poly.type
_entity_poly.pdbx_seq_one_letter_code
_entity_poly.pdbx_strand_id
1 'polypeptide(L)'
;MVSTIEDDGIYDGRGTFDLYQCEKCSREKITTYADKGVTPFIIRCDCGGNMQHTKTFKSVPDYIRVFKWKRPTLEQTIKLSDGQIEHILNGGLVLDTDIYTPSSESVKKSLEKIPKFIPPLTRQQRRKMERESKKKK
;
A
#
# COMPACT_ATOMS: atom_id res chain seq x y z
N MET A 1 -29.04 19.27 -5.79
CA MET A 1 -28.88 17.81 -5.65
C MET A 1 -27.46 17.50 -6.09
N VAL A 2 -26.65 16.87 -5.24
CA VAL A 2 -25.30 16.44 -5.63
C VAL A 2 -25.50 15.39 -6.72
N SER A 3 -25.14 15.71 -7.96
CA SER A 3 -25.08 14.70 -9.02
C SER A 3 -24.19 13.58 -8.51
N THR A 4 -24.66 12.35 -8.62
CA THR A 4 -23.84 11.18 -8.36
C THR A 4 -22.65 11.26 -9.31
N ILE A 5 -21.42 11.18 -8.78
CA ILE A 5 -20.15 11.31 -9.54
C ILE A 5 -20.12 10.43 -10.80
N GLU A 6 -20.92 9.37 -10.81
CA GLU A 6 -21.11 8.47 -11.96
C GLU A 6 -21.79 9.12 -13.17
N ASP A 7 -22.63 10.13 -12.96
CA ASP A 7 -23.34 10.85 -14.03
C ASP A 7 -22.61 12.13 -14.47
N ASP A 8 -21.58 12.54 -13.73
CA ASP A 8 -20.78 13.70 -14.07
C ASP A 8 -19.84 13.40 -15.26
N GLY A 9 -19.65 14.40 -16.13
CA GLY A 9 -18.75 14.35 -17.29
C GLY A 9 -17.25 14.43 -16.93
N ILE A 10 -16.85 13.75 -15.86
CA ILE A 10 -15.46 13.66 -15.39
C ILE A 10 -14.73 12.56 -16.17
N TYR A 11 -13.40 12.66 -16.26
CA TYR A 11 -12.58 11.61 -16.84
C TYR A 11 -12.83 10.23 -16.20
N ASP A 12 -13.08 9.23 -17.05
CA ASP A 12 -13.26 7.83 -16.67
C ASP A 12 -12.17 6.98 -17.32
N GLY A 13 -11.19 6.57 -16.50
CA GLY A 13 -10.11 5.67 -16.91
C GLY A 13 -10.38 4.20 -16.61
N ARG A 14 -11.58 3.82 -16.17
CA ARG A 14 -11.89 2.42 -15.81
C ARG A 14 -11.72 1.51 -17.03
N GLY A 15 -11.16 0.31 -16.80
CA GLY A 15 -10.88 -0.67 -17.86
C GLY A 15 -9.53 -0.50 -18.56
N THR A 16 -8.73 0.49 -18.18
CA THR A 16 -7.33 0.61 -18.61
C THR A 16 -6.36 0.30 -17.47
N PHE A 17 -5.13 -0.05 -17.85
CA PHE A 17 -4.04 -0.30 -16.93
C PHE A 17 -2.84 0.57 -17.27
N ASP A 18 -2.46 1.43 -16.35
CA ASP A 18 -1.42 2.43 -16.56
C ASP A 18 -0.12 2.02 -15.88
N LEU A 19 0.97 2.00 -16.64
CA LEU A 19 2.32 1.72 -16.18
C LEU A 19 3.00 3.01 -15.75
N TYR A 20 3.32 3.11 -14.47
CA TYR A 20 4.18 4.14 -13.92
C TYR A 20 5.60 3.58 -13.75
N GLN A 21 6.59 4.25 -14.33
CA GLN A 21 7.99 3.84 -14.24
C GLN A 21 8.82 4.90 -13.52
N CYS A 22 9.66 4.46 -12.58
CA CYS A 22 10.56 5.36 -11.86
C CYS A 22 11.78 5.72 -12.70
N GLU A 23 12.06 7.00 -12.83
CA GLU A 23 13.23 7.50 -13.57
C GLU A 23 14.58 7.10 -12.96
N LYS A 24 14.64 6.92 -11.63
CA LYS A 24 15.89 6.63 -10.91
C LYS A 24 16.21 5.14 -10.83
N CYS A 25 15.23 4.34 -10.39
CA CYS A 25 15.46 2.93 -10.08
C CYS A 25 14.77 1.97 -11.06
N SER A 26 14.09 2.49 -12.09
CA SER A 26 13.36 1.71 -13.11
C SER A 26 12.29 0.76 -12.55
N ARG A 27 11.90 0.91 -11.28
CA ARG A 27 10.76 0.17 -10.72
C ARG A 27 9.49 0.56 -11.45
N GLU A 28 8.60 -0.41 -11.58
CA GLU A 28 7.33 -0.27 -12.27
C GLU A 28 6.17 -0.46 -11.28
N LYS A 29 5.10 0.32 -11.47
CA LYS A 29 3.82 0.17 -10.79
C LYS A 29 2.73 0.18 -11.84
N ILE A 30 1.93 -0.87 -11.87
CA ILE A 30 0.75 -0.94 -12.74
C ILE A 30 -0.45 -0.50 -11.92
N THR A 31 -1.20 0.46 -12.45
CA THR A 31 -2.35 1.05 -11.79
C THR A 31 -3.61 0.91 -12.64
N THR A 32 -4.78 0.98 -12.02
CA THR A 32 -6.07 0.99 -12.71
C THR A 32 -7.07 1.86 -11.95
N TYR A 33 -8.11 2.32 -12.61
CA TYR A 33 -9.13 3.18 -12.00
C TYR A 33 -10.22 2.30 -11.37
N ALA A 34 -10.46 2.48 -10.08
CA ALA A 34 -11.67 1.94 -9.43
C ALA A 34 -12.79 2.97 -9.45
N ASP A 35 -12.45 4.26 -9.29
CA ASP A 35 -13.41 5.37 -9.28
C ASP A 35 -13.17 6.34 -10.44
N LYS A 36 -14.21 7.10 -10.83
CA LYS A 36 -14.07 8.23 -11.76
C LYS A 36 -13.35 9.39 -11.10
N GLY A 37 -12.41 9.99 -11.80
CA GLY A 37 -11.62 11.11 -11.29
C GLY A 37 -10.26 11.27 -11.93
N VAL A 38 -9.55 12.30 -11.48
CA VAL A 38 -8.23 12.66 -12.00
C VAL A 38 -7.15 11.98 -11.19
N THR A 39 -6.16 11.38 -11.84
CA THR A 39 -5.00 10.79 -11.18
C THR A 39 -3.84 11.79 -11.12
N PRO A 40 -2.95 11.68 -10.12
CA PRO A 40 -1.71 12.44 -10.10
C PRO A 40 -0.88 12.18 -11.36
N PHE A 41 -0.35 13.25 -11.95
CA PHE A 41 0.56 13.16 -13.09
C PHE A 41 1.87 12.43 -12.73
N ILE A 42 2.37 12.63 -11.50
CA ILE A 42 3.60 12.04 -10.97
C ILE A 42 3.31 11.42 -9.61
N ILE A 43 3.82 10.20 -9.39
CA ILE A 43 3.80 9.55 -8.08
C ILE A 43 5.22 9.40 -7.52
N ARG A 44 5.33 9.33 -6.18
CA ARG A 44 6.62 9.11 -5.53
C ARG A 44 7.00 7.63 -5.52
N CYS A 45 8.27 7.36 -5.80
CA CYS A 45 8.88 6.04 -5.61
C CYS A 45 9.54 5.95 -4.22
N ASP A 46 9.52 4.76 -3.62
CA ASP A 46 10.20 4.49 -2.34
C ASP A 46 11.71 4.80 -2.33
N CYS A 47 12.35 4.87 -3.50
CA CYS A 47 13.76 5.27 -3.62
C CYS A 47 13.98 6.79 -3.57
N GLY A 48 12.93 7.59 -3.34
CA GLY A 48 12.98 9.06 -3.42
C GLY A 48 13.04 9.60 -4.86
N GLY A 49 12.67 8.78 -5.85
CA GLY A 49 12.49 9.18 -7.24
C GLY A 49 11.04 9.52 -7.57
N ASN A 50 10.83 10.09 -8.76
CA ASN A 50 9.51 10.29 -9.33
C ASN A 50 9.20 9.12 -10.27
N MET A 51 7.94 8.71 -10.33
CA MET A 51 7.43 7.77 -11.32
C MET A 51 6.38 8.49 -12.18
N GLN A 52 6.52 8.33 -13.49
CA GLN A 52 5.64 8.93 -14.48
C GLN A 52 4.92 7.85 -15.26
N HIS A 53 3.72 8.17 -15.73
CA HIS A 53 3.01 7.33 -16.68
C HIS A 53 3.81 7.18 -17.98
N THR A 54 4.01 5.96 -18.44
CA THR A 54 4.79 5.67 -19.66
C THR A 54 3.97 4.92 -20.70
N LYS A 55 3.10 4.00 -20.28
CA LYS A 55 2.32 3.14 -21.17
C LYS A 55 0.96 2.82 -20.57
N THR A 56 -0.03 2.63 -21.44
CA THR A 56 -1.36 2.14 -21.07
C THR A 56 -1.61 0.80 -21.76
N PHE A 57 -2.16 -0.16 -21.03
CA PHE A 57 -2.53 -1.49 -21.51
C PHE A 57 -4.06 -1.70 -21.41
N LYS A 58 -4.59 -2.57 -22.27
CA LYS A 58 -6.00 -3.00 -22.21
C LYS A 58 -6.24 -4.14 -21.23
N SER A 59 -5.22 -4.96 -20.99
CA SER A 59 -5.28 -6.13 -20.12
C SER A 59 -3.90 -6.40 -19.54
N VAL A 60 -3.88 -6.91 -18.31
CA VAL A 60 -2.66 -7.29 -17.59
C VAL A 60 -2.86 -8.70 -17.06
N PRO A 61 -1.85 -9.59 -17.13
CA PRO A 61 -1.92 -10.91 -16.53
C PRO A 61 -2.27 -10.90 -15.03
N ASP A 62 -3.09 -11.86 -14.59
CA ASP A 62 -3.63 -11.93 -13.23
C ASP A 62 -2.58 -12.05 -12.11
N TYR A 63 -1.38 -12.56 -12.42
CA TYR A 63 -0.30 -12.69 -11.45
C TYR A 63 0.40 -11.36 -11.12
N ILE A 64 0.10 -10.30 -11.87
CA ILE A 64 0.72 -8.98 -11.68
C ILE A 64 -0.10 -8.18 -10.68
N ARG A 65 0.58 -7.59 -9.70
CA ARG A 65 -0.07 -6.73 -8.72
C ARG A 65 -0.47 -5.41 -9.37
N VAL A 66 -1.78 -5.17 -9.45
CA VAL A 66 -2.36 -3.91 -9.91
C VAL A 66 -2.81 -3.08 -8.72
N PHE A 67 -2.40 -1.82 -8.68
CA PHE A 67 -2.83 -0.84 -7.69
C PHE A 67 -4.07 -0.09 -8.20
N LYS A 68 -5.02 0.22 -7.32
CA LYS A 68 -6.25 0.90 -7.73
C LYS A 68 -6.24 2.35 -7.29
N TRP A 69 -6.68 3.22 -8.18
CA TRP A 69 -7.00 4.61 -7.90
C TRP A 69 -8.42 4.69 -7.36
N LYS A 70 -8.56 5.18 -6.13
CA LYS A 70 -9.83 5.30 -5.42
C LYS A 70 -10.05 6.71 -4.90
N ARG A 71 -11.32 7.03 -4.71
CA ARG A 71 -11.74 8.20 -3.97
C ARG A 71 -11.78 7.85 -2.48
N PRO A 72 -10.92 8.43 -1.64
CA PRO A 72 -10.95 8.18 -0.21
C PRO A 72 -12.24 8.75 0.43
N THR A 73 -12.65 8.16 1.55
CA THR A 73 -13.73 8.74 2.37
C THR A 73 -13.25 9.99 3.08
N LEU A 74 -14.17 10.86 3.53
CA LEU A 74 -13.82 12.09 4.24
C LEU A 74 -12.89 11.82 5.44
N GLU A 75 -13.18 10.78 6.23
CA GLU A 75 -12.35 10.38 7.37
C GLU A 75 -10.94 9.91 6.99
N GLN A 76 -10.80 9.28 5.81
CA GLN A 76 -9.51 8.88 5.28
C GLN A 76 -8.74 10.10 4.76
N THR A 77 -9.43 11.01 4.06
CA THR A 77 -8.84 12.24 3.53
C THR A 77 -8.24 13.10 4.64
N ILE A 78 -8.94 13.29 5.76
CA ILE A 78 -8.46 14.09 6.89
C ILE A 78 -7.14 13.56 7.49
N LYS A 79 -6.82 12.28 7.30
CA LYS A 79 -5.59 11.64 7.80
C LYS A 79 -4.41 11.71 6.82
N LEU A 80 -4.62 12.21 5.61
CA LEU A 80 -3.59 12.33 4.58
C LEU A 80 -2.76 13.60 4.76
N SER A 81 -1.68 13.71 3.99
CA SER A 81 -0.88 14.94 3.96
C SER A 81 -1.65 16.10 3.31
N ASP A 82 -1.36 17.33 3.69
CA ASP A 82 -2.04 18.54 3.19
C ASP A 82 -2.11 18.60 1.65
N GLY A 83 -1.01 18.25 0.96
CA GLY A 83 -0.99 18.22 -0.51
C GLY A 83 -1.88 17.13 -1.13
N GLN A 84 -2.03 15.99 -0.45
CA GLN A 84 -2.98 14.95 -0.89
C GLN A 84 -4.42 15.37 -0.63
N ILE A 85 -4.68 16.05 0.50
CA ILE A 85 -6.00 16.61 0.82
C ILE A 85 -6.41 17.59 -0.27
N GLU A 86 -5.54 18.55 -0.61
CA GLU A 86 -5.80 19.52 -1.68
C GLU A 86 -6.05 18.83 -3.04
N HIS A 87 -5.25 17.82 -3.38
CA HIS A 87 -5.46 17.04 -4.60
C HIS A 87 -6.85 16.39 -4.64
N ILE A 88 -7.29 15.76 -3.54
CA ILE A 88 -8.61 15.13 -3.44
C ILE A 88 -9.73 16.15 -3.52
N LEU A 89 -9.60 17.29 -2.84
CA LEU A 89 -10.59 18.38 -2.87
C LEU A 89 -10.77 18.96 -4.28
N ASN A 90 -9.72 18.92 -5.10
CA ASN A 90 -9.76 19.29 -6.51
C ASN A 90 -10.26 18.15 -7.44
N GLY A 91 -10.83 17.07 -6.89
CA GLY A 91 -11.38 15.95 -7.67
C GLY A 91 -10.37 14.84 -7.98
N GLY A 92 -9.23 14.86 -7.30
CA GLY A 92 -8.16 13.87 -7.44
C GLY A 92 -8.46 12.52 -6.78
N LEU A 93 -7.82 11.47 -7.31
CA LEU A 93 -7.85 10.10 -6.79
C LEU A 93 -6.52 9.75 -6.12
N VAL A 94 -6.56 8.78 -5.20
CA VAL A 94 -5.39 8.34 -4.45
C VAL A 94 -5.20 6.82 -4.61
N LEU A 95 -3.96 6.35 -4.50
CA LEU A 95 -3.67 4.92 -4.55
C LEU A 95 -4.20 4.20 -3.31
N ASP A 96 -4.70 2.99 -3.52
CA ASP A 96 -5.12 2.06 -2.45
C ASP A 96 -4.09 1.86 -1.34
N THR A 97 -2.80 1.98 -1.65
CA THR A 97 -1.72 1.84 -0.66
C THR A 97 -1.60 3.00 0.30
N ASP A 98 -2.02 4.18 -0.14
CA ASP A 98 -1.83 5.43 0.60
C ASP A 98 -3.05 5.70 1.51
N ILE A 99 -4.16 5.01 1.25
CA ILE A 99 -5.36 5.07 2.07
C ILE A 99 -5.12 4.32 3.37
N TYR A 100 -5.19 5.06 4.48
CA TYR A 100 -5.12 4.47 5.81
C TYR A 100 -6.34 3.59 6.08
N THR A 101 -6.14 2.29 6.21
CA THR A 101 -7.15 1.34 6.69
C THR A 101 -6.75 0.83 8.08
N PRO A 102 -7.69 0.65 9.03
CA PRO A 102 -7.36 0.16 10.37
C PRO A 102 -6.75 -1.26 10.38
N SER A 103 -6.96 -2.04 9.31
CA SER A 103 -6.26 -3.30 9.03
C SER A 103 -4.76 -3.12 8.78
N SER A 104 -4.32 -1.98 8.22
CA SER A 104 -2.89 -1.69 8.00
C SER A 104 -2.12 -1.47 9.31
N GLU A 105 -2.79 -0.97 10.35
CA GLU A 105 -2.20 -0.69 11.66
C GLU A 105 -1.96 -1.98 12.46
N SER A 106 -2.90 -2.93 12.36
CA SER A 106 -2.75 -4.26 12.96
C SER A 106 -1.63 -5.07 12.30
N VAL A 107 -1.42 -4.92 10.98
CA VAL A 107 -0.27 -5.51 10.27
C VAL A 107 1.05 -4.88 10.71
N LYS A 108 1.14 -3.54 10.82
CA LYS A 108 2.33 -2.86 11.35
C LYS A 108 2.68 -3.32 12.77
N LYS A 109 1.68 -3.41 13.65
CA LYS A 109 1.84 -3.92 15.04
C LYS A 109 2.27 -5.38 15.11
N SER A 110 1.93 -6.18 14.09
CA SER A 110 2.37 -7.58 14.00
C SER A 110 3.80 -7.72 13.49
N LEU A 111 4.25 -6.82 12.60
CA LEU A 111 5.61 -6.77 12.06
C LEU A 111 6.62 -6.16 13.04
N GLU A 112 6.17 -5.26 13.93
CA GLU A 112 6.99 -4.69 15.01
C GLU A 112 7.30 -5.68 16.14
N LYS A 113 6.63 -6.85 16.17
CA LYS A 113 7.01 -7.93 17.08
C LYS A 113 8.31 -8.55 16.58
N ILE A 114 9.43 -7.96 16.99
CA ILE A 114 10.75 -8.58 16.88
C ILE A 114 10.64 -9.97 17.53
N PRO A 115 10.82 -11.08 16.79
CA PRO A 115 10.85 -12.40 17.40
C PRO A 115 11.99 -12.38 18.42
N LYS A 116 11.67 -12.59 19.70
CA LYS A 116 12.68 -12.66 20.75
C LYS A 116 13.64 -13.78 20.38
N PHE A 117 14.87 -13.44 20.00
CA PHE A 117 15.91 -14.43 19.76
C PHE A 117 16.16 -15.18 21.07
N ILE A 118 15.80 -16.45 21.11
CA ILE A 118 16.11 -17.33 22.24
C ILE A 118 17.45 -17.98 21.89
N PRO A 119 18.58 -17.55 22.50
CA PRO A 119 19.85 -18.20 22.25
C PRO A 119 19.78 -19.68 22.63
N PRO A 120 20.45 -20.57 21.87
CA PRO A 120 20.44 -21.99 22.17
C PRO A 120 21.05 -22.25 23.56
N LEU A 121 20.39 -23.10 24.35
CA LEU A 121 20.86 -23.48 25.68
C LEU A 121 22.28 -24.04 25.62
N THR A 122 23.15 -23.55 26.51
CA THR A 122 24.51 -24.05 26.66
C THR A 122 24.49 -25.50 27.18
N ARG A 123 25.58 -26.25 26.92
CA ARG A 123 25.73 -27.64 27.38
C ARG A 123 25.53 -27.79 28.89
N GLN A 124 25.96 -26.81 29.67
CA GLN A 124 25.79 -26.80 31.13
C GLN A 124 24.31 -26.62 31.53
N GLN A 125 23.59 -25.70 30.86
CA GLN A 125 22.16 -25.47 31.10
C GLN A 125 21.32 -26.71 30.76
N ARG A 126 21.62 -27.39 29.64
CA ARG A 126 20.94 -28.66 29.27
C ARG A 126 21.14 -29.74 30.33
N ARG A 127 22.38 -29.93 30.78
CA ARG A 127 22.71 -30.91 31.84
C ARG A 127 22.04 -30.59 33.17
N LYS A 128 21.88 -29.30 33.51
CA LYS A 128 21.16 -28.89 34.72
C LYS A 128 19.67 -29.25 34.63
N MET A 129 19.03 -28.97 33.49
CA MET A 129 17.62 -29.33 33.24
C MET A 129 17.39 -30.86 33.22
N GLU A 130 18.30 -31.64 32.65
CA GLU A 130 18.23 -33.11 32.69
C GLU A 130 18.35 -33.67 34.12
N ARG A 131 19.14 -33.03 34.97
CA ARG A 131 19.27 -33.40 36.39
C ARG A 131 18.04 -33.01 37.20
N GLU A 132 17.47 -31.83 36.94
CA GLU A 132 16.26 -31.34 37.62
C GLU A 132 15.02 -32.13 37.22
N SER A 133 14.89 -32.52 35.94
CA SER A 133 13.81 -33.40 35.47
C SER A 133 13.92 -34.81 36.04
N LYS A 134 15.13 -35.34 36.24
CA LYS A 134 15.37 -36.61 36.94
C LYS A 134 15.12 -36.55 38.44
N LYS A 135 15.20 -35.38 39.08
CA LYS A 135 14.87 -35.19 40.51
C LYS A 135 13.37 -35.01 40.78
N LYS A 136 12.58 -34.69 39.74
CA LYS A 136 11.12 -34.51 39.81
C LYS A 136 10.34 -35.81 39.49
N LYS A 137 11.02 -36.89 39.16
CA LYS A 137 10.48 -38.26 39.11
C LYS A 137 10.95 -39.02 40.33
#